data_AF-A0A6B1ER41-F1
#
_entry.id   AF-A0A6B1ER41-F1
#
_cell.length_a   1.000
_cell.length_b   1.000
_cell.length_c   1.000
_cell.angle_alpha   90.00
_cell.angle_beta   90.00
_cell.angle_gamma   90.00
#
_symmetry.space_group_name_H-M   'P 1'
#
loop_
_entity.id
_entity.type
_entity.pdbx_description
1 polymer ?
#
loop_
_entity_poly.entity_id
_entity_poly.type
_entity_poly.pdbx_seq_one_letter_code
_entity_poly.pdbx_strand_id
1 'polypeptide(L)'
;PMETHEPVDVEVAFTQNLLPILTTRCALSGCHVADGPHGLDFRTYESFIAGGEHGPVFIPGNAEESEVVEEIVSGRMPPGGPPLSDTEIQLFRDWINQQETPDHAVQHEHDEHGDEAEAVDDHADDDMDNDHDDEHDDDEDNGHDDDDDDAHDDDDDD
;
A
#
# COMPACT_ATOMS: atom_id res chain seq x y z
N PRO A 1 -23.63 -18.84 -33.63
CA PRO A 1 -22.68 -19.87 -33.14
C PRO A 1 -21.92 -19.20 -32.00
N MET A 2 -22.00 -19.75 -30.79
CA MET A 2 -21.41 -19.14 -29.62
C MET A 2 -19.90 -19.40 -29.67
N GLU A 3 -19.10 -18.35 -29.80
CA GLU A 3 -17.65 -18.45 -29.58
C GLU A 3 -17.44 -18.88 -28.14
N THR A 4 -17.05 -20.14 -27.97
CA THR A 4 -16.49 -20.63 -26.72
C THR A 4 -15.26 -19.78 -26.46
N HIS A 5 -15.36 -18.85 -25.52
CA HIS A 5 -14.21 -18.15 -24.99
C HIS A 5 -13.33 -19.24 -24.39
N GLU A 6 -12.26 -19.57 -25.09
CA GLU A 6 -11.23 -20.47 -24.61
C GLU A 6 -10.79 -19.90 -23.26
N PRO A 7 -10.91 -20.64 -22.14
CA PRO A 7 -10.39 -20.13 -20.88
C PRO A 7 -8.91 -19.92 -21.15
N VAL A 8 -8.46 -18.66 -21.11
CA VAL A 8 -7.04 -18.37 -21.08
C VAL A 8 -6.53 -19.16 -19.88
N ASP A 9 -5.72 -20.19 -20.15
CA ASP A 9 -5.29 -21.14 -19.13
C ASP A 9 -4.60 -20.34 -18.02
N VAL A 10 -5.27 -20.15 -16.89
CA VAL A 10 -4.80 -19.28 -15.79
C VAL A 10 -3.44 -19.74 -15.25
N GLU A 11 -3.15 -21.04 -15.37
CA GLU A 11 -1.85 -21.63 -15.08
C GLU A 11 -0.78 -21.20 -16.11
N VAL A 12 -1.13 -21.12 -17.39
CA VAL A 12 -0.23 -20.66 -18.45
C VAL A 12 0.08 -19.16 -18.29
N ALA A 13 -0.92 -18.35 -17.91
CA ALA A 13 -0.72 -16.95 -17.57
C ALA A 13 0.16 -16.78 -16.33
N PHE A 14 -0.04 -17.59 -15.28
CA PHE A 14 0.81 -17.61 -14.09
C PHE A 14 2.26 -17.96 -14.44
N THR A 15 2.46 -19.06 -15.16
CA THR A 15 3.79 -19.60 -15.48
C THR A 15 4.61 -18.66 -16.35
N GLN A 16 3.95 -17.91 -17.24
CA GLN A 16 4.65 -16.96 -18.12
C GLN A 16 4.91 -15.60 -17.47
N ASN A 17 4.02 -15.13 -16.60
CA ASN A 17 4.10 -13.76 -16.08
C ASN A 17 4.56 -13.70 -14.61
N LEU A 18 3.96 -14.50 -13.73
CA LEU A 18 4.21 -14.44 -12.29
C LEU A 18 5.37 -15.32 -11.84
N LEU A 19 5.46 -16.54 -12.36
CA LEU A 19 6.50 -17.47 -11.95
C LEU A 19 7.93 -16.93 -12.15
N PRO A 20 8.27 -16.20 -13.23
CA PRO A 20 9.60 -15.59 -13.37
C PRO A 20 9.88 -14.54 -12.28
N ILE A 21 8.87 -13.76 -11.87
CA ILE A 21 9.00 -12.75 -10.82
C ILE A 21 9.19 -13.44 -9.47
N LEU A 22 8.32 -14.40 -9.16
CA LEU A 22 8.37 -15.20 -7.92
C LEU A 22 9.71 -15.92 -7.78
N THR A 23 10.20 -16.57 -8.83
CA THR A 23 11.47 -17.32 -8.78
C THR A 23 12.71 -16.42 -8.69
N THR A 24 12.64 -15.20 -9.22
CA THR A 24 13.77 -14.26 -9.21
C THR A 24 13.82 -13.41 -7.94
N ARG A 25 12.67 -13.09 -7.35
CA ARG A 25 12.55 -12.13 -6.24
C ARG A 25 12.17 -12.76 -4.91
N CYS A 26 11.35 -13.80 -4.93
CA CYS A 26 10.70 -14.33 -3.72
C CYS A 26 11.22 -15.71 -3.33
N ALA A 27 11.36 -16.64 -4.29
CA ALA A 27 11.82 -18.01 -4.09
C ALA A 27 13.36 -18.11 -3.94
N LEU A 28 13.94 -17.18 -3.20
CA LEU A 28 15.35 -17.17 -2.83
C LEU A 28 15.59 -18.15 -1.68
N SER A 29 16.79 -18.73 -1.62
CA SER A 29 17.15 -19.70 -0.58
C SER A 29 17.00 -19.08 0.82
N GLY A 30 16.20 -19.71 1.67
CA GLY A 30 15.88 -19.21 3.01
C GLY A 30 14.76 -18.17 3.08
N CYS A 31 14.11 -17.84 1.95
CA CYS A 31 13.02 -16.86 1.89
C CYS A 31 11.67 -17.46 1.51
N HIS A 32 11.45 -18.04 0.33
CA HIS A 32 10.16 -18.68 0.00
C HIS A 32 10.37 -19.92 -0.89
N VAL A 33 11.06 -20.90 -0.30
CA VAL A 33 11.32 -22.23 -0.88
C VAL A 33 10.77 -23.29 0.10
N ALA A 34 10.83 -24.59 -0.21
CA ALA A 34 10.24 -25.65 0.62
C ALA A 34 10.53 -25.58 2.15
N ASP A 35 11.65 -24.97 2.57
CA ASP A 35 12.02 -24.74 3.98
C ASP A 35 12.00 -23.24 4.36
N GLY A 36 11.21 -22.44 3.66
CA GLY A 36 11.03 -21.02 3.91
C GLY A 36 10.22 -20.73 5.18
N PRO A 37 10.23 -19.48 5.66
CA PRO A 37 9.34 -19.01 6.70
C PRO A 37 7.88 -19.30 6.32
N HIS A 38 7.11 -19.70 7.33
CA HIS A 38 5.68 -20.02 7.19
C HIS A 38 5.38 -21.15 6.21
N GLY A 39 6.37 -21.99 5.87
CA GLY A 39 6.21 -23.12 4.93
C GLY A 39 5.85 -22.69 3.52
N LEU A 40 6.13 -21.44 3.13
CA LEU A 40 5.79 -20.88 1.83
C LEU A 40 6.83 -21.25 0.77
N ASP A 41 6.36 -21.83 -0.33
CA ASP A 41 7.17 -22.15 -1.50
C ASP A 41 6.56 -21.52 -2.76
N PHE A 42 7.31 -20.63 -3.41
CA PHE A 42 6.88 -19.93 -4.62
C PHE A 42 7.60 -20.40 -5.89
N ARG A 43 8.18 -21.60 -5.87
CA ARG A 43 8.91 -22.18 -7.03
C ARG A 43 7.99 -22.82 -8.06
N THR A 44 6.76 -23.15 -7.70
CA THR A 44 5.79 -23.76 -8.62
C THR A 44 4.41 -23.13 -8.45
N TYR A 45 3.58 -23.31 -9.48
CA TYR A 45 2.17 -22.94 -9.43
C TYR A 45 1.45 -23.66 -8.28
N GLU A 46 1.62 -24.99 -8.21
CA GLU A 46 0.98 -25.84 -7.20
C GLU A 46 1.32 -25.42 -5.77
N SER A 47 2.57 -25.04 -5.51
CA SER A 47 2.99 -24.60 -4.17
C SER A 47 2.48 -23.21 -3.83
N PHE A 48 2.41 -22.31 -4.81
CA PHE A 48 1.86 -20.97 -4.62
C PHE A 48 0.36 -21.00 -4.28
N ILE A 49 -0.43 -21.82 -4.99
CA ILE A 49 -1.87 -21.97 -4.70
C ILE A 49 -2.15 -22.76 -3.42
N ALA A 50 -1.25 -23.67 -3.03
CA ALA A 50 -1.39 -24.42 -1.78
C ALA A 50 -1.22 -23.53 -0.55
N GLY A 51 -0.47 -22.43 -0.68
CA GLY A 51 -0.15 -21.54 0.42
C GLY A 51 0.85 -22.16 1.40
N GLY A 52 0.82 -21.67 2.64
CA GLY A 52 1.75 -22.07 3.70
C GLY A 52 1.06 -22.58 4.95
N GLU A 53 1.80 -22.58 6.05
CA GLU A 53 1.33 -23.01 7.38
C GLU A 53 0.13 -22.21 7.89
N HIS A 54 -0.01 -20.96 7.45
CA HIS A 54 -1.11 -20.07 7.84
C HIS A 54 -2.30 -20.08 6.86
N GLY A 55 -2.19 -20.82 5.75
CA GLY A 55 -3.22 -20.88 4.72
C GLY A 55 -2.79 -20.22 3.40
N PRO A 56 -3.76 -19.89 2.52
CA PRO A 56 -3.49 -19.32 1.21
C PRO A 56 -2.92 -17.91 1.32
N VAL A 57 -2.01 -17.54 0.42
CA VAL A 57 -1.36 -16.21 0.40
C VAL A 57 -2.14 -15.15 -0.36
N PHE A 58 -3.24 -15.55 -1.00
CA PHE A 58 -4.11 -14.66 -1.76
C PHE A 58 -5.57 -15.12 -1.65
N ILE A 59 -6.48 -14.19 -1.87
CA ILE A 59 -7.91 -14.41 -1.91
C ILE A 59 -8.33 -14.44 -3.38
N PRO A 60 -8.83 -15.56 -3.91
CA PRO A 60 -9.28 -15.65 -5.30
C PRO A 60 -10.33 -14.58 -5.60
N GLY A 61 -10.10 -13.76 -6.63
CA GLY A 61 -10.99 -12.66 -7.00
C GLY A 61 -10.79 -11.35 -6.26
N ASN A 62 -9.96 -11.32 -5.22
CA ASN A 62 -9.73 -10.12 -4.42
C ASN A 62 -8.25 -9.91 -4.16
N ALA A 63 -7.59 -9.26 -5.13
CA ALA A 63 -6.19 -8.91 -5.02
C ALA A 63 -5.89 -7.87 -3.93
N GLU A 64 -6.85 -7.01 -3.58
CA GLU A 64 -6.62 -5.90 -2.65
C GLU A 64 -6.54 -6.37 -1.20
N GLU A 65 -7.34 -7.37 -0.83
CA GLU A 65 -7.31 -8.02 0.48
C GLU A 65 -6.35 -9.23 0.54
N SER A 66 -5.58 -9.48 -0.53
CA SER A 66 -4.62 -10.58 -0.58
C SER A 66 -3.31 -10.23 0.13
N GLU A 67 -2.90 -11.06 1.09
CA GLU A 67 -1.67 -10.87 1.88
C GLU A 67 -0.43 -10.70 1.00
N VAL A 68 -0.30 -11.49 -0.07
CA VAL A 68 0.85 -11.39 -0.99
C VAL A 68 0.98 -9.99 -1.61
N VAL A 69 -0.13 -9.33 -1.93
CA VAL A 69 -0.11 -7.99 -2.53
C VAL A 69 0.22 -6.94 -1.47
N GLU A 70 -0.33 -7.07 -0.26
CA GLU A 70 -0.02 -6.16 0.86
C GLU A 70 1.48 -6.20 1.22
N GLU A 71 2.08 -7.38 1.31
CA GLU A 71 3.49 -7.56 1.64
C GLU A 71 4.43 -6.98 0.57
N ILE A 72 4.05 -7.08 -0.71
CA ILE A 72 4.80 -6.49 -1.83
C ILE A 72 4.69 -4.97 -1.81
N VAL A 73 3.47 -4.43 -1.69
CA VAL A 73 3.21 -2.97 -1.76
C VAL A 73 3.80 -2.24 -0.55
N SER A 74 3.75 -2.85 0.63
CA SER A 74 4.36 -2.30 1.84
C SER A 74 5.90 -2.28 1.79
N GLY A 75 6.51 -2.92 0.79
CA GLY A 75 7.96 -3.01 0.64
C GLY A 75 8.63 -3.91 1.67
N ARG A 76 7.85 -4.69 2.44
CA ARG A 76 8.39 -5.72 3.35
C ARG A 76 9.02 -6.87 2.57
N MET A 77 8.48 -7.16 1.38
CA MET A 77 8.98 -8.19 0.47
C MET A 77 9.35 -7.60 -0.90
N PRO A 78 10.56 -7.83 -1.42
CA PRO A 78 11.66 -8.62 -0.84
C PRO A 78 12.47 -7.82 0.23
N PRO A 79 12.89 -8.46 1.34
CA PRO A 79 13.56 -7.77 2.44
C PRO A 79 14.93 -7.23 2.01
N GLY A 80 15.09 -5.90 2.08
CA GLY A 80 16.32 -5.21 1.68
C GLY A 80 16.62 -5.28 0.18
N GLY A 81 15.68 -5.76 -0.63
CA GLY A 81 15.76 -5.76 -2.09
C GLY A 81 15.05 -4.54 -2.70
N PRO A 82 15.25 -4.28 -4.01
CA PRO A 82 14.46 -3.29 -4.71
C PRO A 82 12.97 -3.72 -4.72
N PRO A 83 12.03 -2.79 -4.50
CA PRO A 83 10.61 -3.09 -4.60
C PRO A 83 10.26 -3.59 -6.00
N LEU A 84 9.13 -4.28 -6.11
CA LEU A 84 8.56 -4.62 -7.40
C LEU A 84 8.07 -3.33 -8.09
N SER A 85 8.18 -3.30 -9.40
CA SER A 85 7.60 -2.23 -10.22
C SER A 85 6.07 -2.30 -10.18
N ASP A 86 5.41 -1.18 -10.42
CA ASP A 86 3.94 -1.13 -10.52
C ASP A 86 3.42 -2.15 -11.56
N THR A 87 4.15 -2.32 -12.67
CA THR A 87 3.79 -3.33 -13.68
C THR A 87 3.86 -4.76 -13.15
N GLU A 88 4.89 -5.10 -12.37
CA GLU A 88 4.98 -6.41 -11.72
C GLU A 88 3.83 -6.59 -10.71
N ILE A 89 3.49 -5.57 -9.92
CA ILE A 89 2.39 -5.60 -8.95
C ILE A 89 1.04 -5.78 -9.65
N GLN A 90 0.81 -5.09 -10.78
CA GLN A 90 -0.41 -5.23 -11.57
C GLN A 90 -0.59 -6.67 -12.09
N LEU A 91 0.49 -7.34 -12.49
CA LEU A 91 0.40 -8.76 -12.90
C LEU A 91 -0.12 -9.67 -11.78
N PHE A 92 0.26 -9.40 -10.52
CA PHE A 92 -0.30 -10.14 -9.38
C PHE A 92 -1.78 -9.85 -9.21
N ARG A 93 -2.16 -8.56 -9.25
CA ARG A 93 -3.56 -8.15 -9.10
C ARG A 93 -4.46 -8.76 -10.17
N ASP A 94 -4.06 -8.62 -11.43
CA ASP A 94 -4.81 -9.14 -12.57
C ASP A 94 -4.97 -10.65 -12.47
N TRP A 95 -3.91 -11.38 -12.14
CA TRP A 95 -3.98 -12.84 -12.05
C TRP A 95 -4.85 -13.32 -10.89
N ILE A 96 -4.77 -12.68 -9.71
CA ILE A 96 -5.59 -13.01 -8.54
C ILE A 96 -7.06 -12.74 -8.83
N ASN A 97 -7.38 -11.60 -9.44
CA ASN A 97 -8.75 -11.24 -9.81
C ASN A 97 -9.34 -12.21 -10.85
N GLN A 98 -8.50 -12.78 -11.72
CA GLN A 98 -8.92 -13.83 -12.67
C GLN A 98 -9.21 -15.19 -12.01
N GLN A 99 -8.87 -15.40 -10.74
CA GLN A 99 -9.18 -16.64 -10.01
C GLN A 99 -10.63 -16.70 -9.49
N GLU A 100 -11.50 -15.73 -9.85
CA GLU A 100 -12.94 -15.81 -9.56
C GLU A 100 -13.54 -17.07 -10.20
N THR A 101 -13.71 -18.10 -9.39
CA THR A 101 -14.56 -19.23 -9.75
C THR A 101 -16.02 -18.77 -9.74
N PRO A 102 -16.90 -19.34 -10.59
CA PRO A 102 -18.31 -18.94 -10.68
C PRO A 102 -19.14 -19.11 -9.38
N ASP A 103 -18.59 -19.71 -8.32
CA ASP A 103 -19.21 -19.79 -6.99
C ASP A 103 -18.94 -18.55 -6.11
N HIS A 104 -18.03 -17.66 -6.50
CA HIS A 104 -17.58 -16.53 -5.68
C HIS A 104 -17.62 -15.17 -6.41
N ALA A 105 -18.42 -15.02 -7.47
CA ALA A 105 -18.60 -13.75 -8.16
C ALA A 105 -19.26 -12.71 -7.25
N VAL A 106 -18.46 -11.89 -6.58
CA VAL A 106 -18.91 -10.60 -6.02
C VAL A 106 -18.44 -9.54 -6.98
N GLN A 107 -19.43 -8.96 -7.65
CA GLN A 107 -19.31 -7.95 -8.68
C GLN A 107 -18.35 -6.82 -8.25
N HIS A 108 -17.14 -6.80 -8.82
CA HIS A 108 -16.42 -5.55 -8.94
C HIS A 108 -16.95 -4.84 -10.18
N GLU A 109 -18.07 -4.15 -9.99
CA GLU A 109 -18.44 -3.09 -10.90
C GLU A 109 -17.35 -2.01 -10.89
N HIS A 110 -17.15 -1.49 -12.08
CA HIS A 110 -16.04 -0.68 -12.52
C HIS A 110 -16.15 0.72 -11.89
N ASP A 111 -15.53 0.96 -10.73
CA ASP A 111 -15.30 2.32 -10.24
C ASP A 111 -14.09 2.92 -10.95
N GLU A 112 -14.35 3.28 -12.21
CA GLU A 112 -13.61 4.29 -12.94
C GLU A 112 -13.95 5.66 -12.32
N HIS A 113 -13.28 5.99 -11.22
CA HIS A 113 -13.16 7.36 -10.70
C HIS A 113 -11.67 7.54 -10.37
N GLY A 114 -10.84 8.01 -11.29
CA GLY A 114 -11.00 9.31 -11.93
C GLY A 114 -10.31 10.32 -11.05
N ASP A 115 -9.02 10.52 -11.33
CA ASP A 115 -8.18 11.63 -10.89
C ASP A 115 -9.01 12.93 -10.85
N GLU A 116 -9.46 13.35 -9.66
CA GLU A 116 -10.03 14.68 -9.46
C GLU A 116 -9.05 15.54 -8.68
N ALA A 117 -8.35 16.35 -9.46
CA ALA A 117 -7.53 17.45 -9.04
C ALA A 117 -8.27 18.32 -8.01
N GLU A 118 -7.61 18.54 -6.88
CA GLU A 118 -7.94 19.59 -5.91
C GLU A 118 -7.84 20.96 -6.59
N ALA A 119 -8.94 21.40 -7.22
CA ALA A 119 -9.15 22.76 -7.69
C ALA A 119 -10.33 23.35 -6.91
N VAL A 120 -10.03 24.05 -5.81
CA VAL A 120 -10.99 24.95 -5.16
C VAL A 120 -10.82 26.34 -5.77
N ASP A 121 -11.61 26.60 -6.81
CA ASP A 121 -11.83 27.92 -7.39
C ASP A 121 -13.13 28.51 -6.83
N ASP A 122 -12.99 29.68 -6.25
CA ASP A 122 -13.89 30.84 -6.20
C ASP A 122 -15.42 30.60 -6.13
N HIS A 123 -16.05 31.10 -5.05
CA HIS A 123 -17.22 31.95 -5.23
C HIS A 123 -17.60 32.84 -4.03
N ALA A 124 -17.59 34.14 -4.34
CA ALA A 124 -18.61 35.15 -4.07
C ALA A 124 -18.72 35.77 -2.67
N ASP A 125 -18.25 37.02 -2.63
CA ASP A 125 -18.99 38.23 -2.25
C ASP A 125 -20.19 38.07 -1.30
N ASP A 126 -20.01 38.53 -0.06
CA ASP A 126 -21.11 39.11 0.74
C ASP A 126 -20.57 40.37 1.43
N ASP A 127 -21.00 41.52 0.91
CA ASP A 127 -20.85 42.85 1.49
C ASP A 127 -21.34 42.86 2.95
N MET A 128 -20.44 43.08 3.92
CA MET A 128 -20.85 43.58 5.23
C MET A 128 -20.08 44.85 5.59
N ASP A 129 -20.90 45.88 5.82
CA ASP A 129 -20.59 47.27 5.98
C ASP A 129 -19.47 47.59 7.00
N ASN A 130 -18.57 48.43 6.52
CA ASN A 130 -17.80 49.40 7.25
C ASN A 130 -18.74 50.38 7.99
N ASP A 131 -18.75 50.36 9.32
CA ASP A 131 -18.81 51.54 10.21
C ASP A 131 -18.93 51.10 11.68
N HIS A 132 -17.91 51.34 12.52
CA HIS A 132 -17.97 52.31 13.63
C HIS A 132 -16.69 52.25 14.48
N ASP A 133 -16.03 53.40 14.57
CA ASP A 133 -15.28 53.88 15.74
C ASP A 133 -15.94 53.44 17.06
N ASP A 134 -15.15 52.99 18.03
CA ASP A 134 -15.12 53.65 19.34
C ASP A 134 -13.88 53.22 20.13
N GLU A 135 -13.24 54.22 20.72
CA GLU A 135 -11.97 54.17 21.42
C GLU A 135 -12.11 53.44 22.77
N HIS A 136 -11.08 52.71 23.19
CA HIS A 136 -10.79 52.64 24.62
C HIS A 136 -9.30 52.39 24.85
N ASP A 137 -8.64 53.47 25.24
CA ASP A 137 -7.45 53.48 26.09
C ASP A 137 -7.65 52.55 27.30
N ASP A 138 -6.60 51.80 27.62
CA ASP A 138 -6.08 51.67 28.98
C ASP A 138 -4.62 51.17 28.90
N ASP A 139 -3.70 52.12 29.12
CA ASP A 139 -2.32 51.91 29.54
C ASP A 139 -2.27 51.00 30.79
N GLU A 140 -1.51 49.90 30.77
CA GLU A 140 -0.74 49.47 31.95
C GLU A 140 0.62 48.86 31.54
N ASP A 141 1.62 49.73 31.72
CA ASP A 141 3.03 49.44 31.95
C ASP A 141 3.24 48.36 33.03
N ASN A 142 3.97 47.30 32.71
CA ASN A 142 4.85 46.64 33.68
C ASN A 142 5.98 45.90 32.96
N GLY A 143 7.13 46.57 32.88
CA GLY A 143 8.40 45.95 32.50
C GLY A 143 8.93 44.95 33.53
N HIS A 144 10.23 44.71 33.42
CA HIS A 144 11.12 44.01 34.37
C HIS A 144 11.27 42.49 34.12
N ASP A 145 12.43 41.86 33.95
CA ASP A 145 13.84 42.27 33.87
C ASP A 145 14.62 41.11 33.23
N ASP A 146 15.78 41.43 32.65
CA ASP A 146 16.88 40.50 32.35
C ASP A 146 17.41 39.87 33.65
N ASP A 147 17.69 38.56 33.66
CA ASP A 147 18.70 37.88 34.51
C ASP A 147 18.80 36.43 34.00
N ASP A 148 19.87 36.01 33.33
CA ASP A 148 21.18 35.58 33.85
C ASP A 148 21.23 34.12 34.36
N ASP A 149 22.31 33.46 33.95
CA ASP A 149 23.00 32.31 34.55
C ASP A 149 22.23 31.04 34.97
N ASP A 150 22.65 29.90 34.40
CA ASP A 150 23.18 28.80 35.23
C ASP A 150 23.93 27.79 34.35
N ALA A 151 25.22 28.06 34.18
CA ALA A 151 26.20 27.02 33.98
C ALA A 151 26.49 26.38 35.34
N HIS A 152 26.32 25.07 35.48
CA HIS A 152 26.95 24.34 36.58
C HIS A 152 27.34 22.91 36.17
N ASP A 153 28.66 22.68 36.29
CA ASP A 153 29.39 21.50 36.79
C ASP A 153 29.25 20.18 36.03
N ASP A 154 30.35 19.64 35.46
CA ASP A 154 31.45 18.95 36.16
C ASP A 154 30.97 17.66 36.82
N ASP A 155 31.29 16.52 36.20
CA ASP A 155 31.72 15.31 36.90
C ASP A 155 32.38 14.35 35.89
N ASP A 156 33.71 14.41 35.87
CA ASP A 156 34.61 13.29 35.61
C ASP A 156 34.22 12.09 36.49
N ASP A 157 34.05 10.89 35.91
CA ASP A 157 34.22 9.65 36.68
C ASP A 157 34.88 8.57 35.80
N ASP A 158 35.73 7.80 36.47
CA ASP A 158 37.00 7.16 36.08
C ASP A 158 36.88 5.96 35.12
#